data_AF-A0A667XHS9-F1
#
_entry.id   AF-A0A667XHS9-F1
#
_cell.length_a   1.000
_cell.length_b   1.000
_cell.length_c   1.000
_cell.angle_alpha   90.00
_cell.angle_beta   90.00
_cell.angle_gamma   90.00
#
_symmetry.space_group_name_H-M   'P 1'
#
loop_
_entity.id
_entity.type
_entity.pdbx_description
1 polymer ?
#
loop_
_entity_poly.entity_id
_entity_poly.type
_entity_poly.pdbx_seq_one_letter_code
_entity_poly.pdbx_strand_id
1 'polypeptide(L)'
;MAFFTHNISRALSSTAVRNTVIKHVTIIGGGQMGAGIAQVAASTGHTVMLVDTSEDILKKSVKGIEGSLKRVVKKKFADKPEEGAAFIQKVMKNVSFTTDASSAVQTTDLVLEAIVENIKIKQDLFGGLDKLAPAHTIFASNTSSLPISDIASSTKRLDRFGGLHFFNPVPMMKLVEVIGTSSTSQETFDSLMSFSKALGKTPVSCKDTPGFIVNRLLVPYMMEAIRLHERGHGSKEDIDIAMKLGAGYPMGPFELLDYVGLDTAKFIMDGWSAMDPGNPLFGQSEMLNKLVAEGKYGKKTGEGFYKYK
;
A
#
# COMPACT_ATOMS: atom_id res chain seq x y z
N MET A 1 -11.26 -45.07 10.95
CA MET A 1 -11.43 -44.79 9.51
C MET A 1 -12.68 -43.98 9.17
N ALA A 2 -13.82 -44.16 9.84
CA ALA A 2 -15.07 -43.43 9.53
C ALA A 2 -15.01 -41.89 9.70
N PHE A 3 -14.19 -41.38 10.62
CA PHE A 3 -14.04 -39.92 10.84
C PHE A 3 -13.25 -39.21 9.72
N PHE A 4 -12.28 -39.89 9.11
CA PHE A 4 -11.46 -39.33 8.03
C PHE A 4 -12.22 -39.35 6.70
N THR A 5 -13.03 -40.39 6.44
CA THR A 5 -13.85 -40.47 5.22
C THR A 5 -14.98 -39.44 5.20
N HIS A 6 -15.54 -39.06 6.36
CA HIS A 6 -16.59 -38.03 6.43
C HIS A 6 -16.09 -36.61 6.11
N ASN A 7 -14.83 -36.29 6.46
CA ASN A 7 -14.20 -35.02 6.11
C ASN A 7 -13.83 -34.94 4.61
N ILE A 8 -13.41 -36.05 4.02
CA ILE A 8 -13.12 -36.13 2.58
C ILE A 8 -14.40 -35.96 1.75
N SER A 9 -15.55 -36.51 2.18
CA SER A 9 -16.83 -36.34 1.49
C SER A 9 -17.37 -34.90 1.56
N ARG A 10 -17.06 -34.13 2.61
CA ARG A 10 -17.44 -32.70 2.69
C ARG A 10 -16.59 -31.81 1.79
N ALA A 11 -15.34 -32.17 1.51
CA ALA A 11 -14.48 -31.44 0.56
C ALA A 11 -14.91 -31.61 -0.91
N LEU A 12 -15.74 -32.61 -1.22
CA LEU A 12 -16.36 -32.83 -2.53
C LEU A 12 -17.80 -32.29 -2.62
N SER A 13 -18.28 -31.61 -1.57
CA SER A 13 -19.56 -30.89 -1.61
C SER A 13 -19.43 -29.65 -2.48
N SER A 14 -20.31 -29.51 -3.49
CA SER A 14 -20.39 -28.37 -4.41
C SER A 14 -20.85 -27.06 -3.77
N THR A 15 -20.80 -26.94 -2.45
CA THR A 15 -20.85 -25.65 -1.75
C THR A 15 -19.58 -24.89 -2.12
N ALA A 16 -19.63 -24.20 -3.25
CA ALA A 16 -18.59 -23.27 -3.68
C ALA A 16 -18.20 -22.39 -2.48
N VAL A 17 -16.90 -22.26 -2.24
CA VAL A 17 -16.36 -21.26 -1.33
C VAL A 17 -16.98 -19.92 -1.77
N ARG A 18 -17.85 -19.37 -0.93
CA ARG A 18 -18.51 -18.09 -1.22
C ARG A 18 -17.49 -16.99 -0.97
N ASN A 19 -16.70 -16.68 -1.99
CA ASN A 19 -15.86 -15.49 -1.95
C ASN A 19 -16.75 -14.25 -1.86
N THR A 20 -16.47 -13.37 -0.90
CA THR A 20 -17.13 -12.06 -0.83
C THR A 20 -16.66 -11.23 -2.01
N VAL A 21 -17.55 -10.99 -2.98
CA VAL A 21 -17.22 -10.15 -4.13
C VAL A 21 -17.18 -8.70 -3.66
N ILE A 22 -15.98 -8.12 -3.64
CA ILE A 22 -15.77 -6.72 -3.27
C ILE A 22 -16.24 -5.82 -4.42
N LYS A 23 -17.29 -5.02 -4.18
CA LYS A 23 -17.83 -4.03 -5.13
C LYS A 23 -17.77 -2.62 -4.58
N HIS A 24 -18.04 -2.47 -3.28
CA HIS A 24 -18.00 -1.21 -2.55
C HIS A 24 -16.74 -1.15 -1.69
N VAL A 25 -15.92 -0.12 -1.91
CA VAL A 25 -14.64 0.05 -1.24
C VAL A 25 -14.62 1.40 -0.52
N THR A 26 -14.39 1.37 0.78
CA THR A 26 -14.19 2.57 1.59
C THR A 26 -12.69 2.73 1.83
N ILE A 27 -12.11 3.84 1.36
CA ILE A 27 -10.69 4.13 1.49
C ILE A 27 -10.52 5.23 2.53
N ILE A 28 -9.79 4.93 3.61
CA ILE A 28 -9.54 5.89 4.69
C ILE A 28 -8.15 6.51 4.49
N GLY A 29 -8.11 7.81 4.26
CA GLY A 29 -6.91 8.59 3.96
C GLY A 29 -6.89 9.09 2.50
N GLY A 30 -7.02 10.40 2.32
CA GLY A 30 -6.95 11.11 1.04
C GLY A 30 -5.53 11.48 0.60
N GLY A 31 -4.50 10.95 1.26
CA GLY A 31 -3.11 11.12 0.87
C GLY A 31 -2.79 10.52 -0.50
N GLN A 32 -1.52 10.60 -0.90
CA GLN A 32 -1.04 10.11 -2.20
C GLN A 32 -1.39 8.65 -2.48
N MET A 33 -1.26 7.78 -1.47
CA MET A 33 -1.59 6.36 -1.59
C MET A 33 -3.09 6.14 -1.71
N GLY A 34 -3.89 6.63 -0.75
CA GLY A 34 -5.34 6.42 -0.77
C GLY A 34 -6.03 7.03 -1.98
N ALA A 35 -5.62 8.22 -2.44
CA ALA A 35 -6.12 8.80 -3.69
C ALA A 35 -5.77 7.94 -4.92
N GLY A 36 -4.55 7.39 -4.97
CA GLY A 36 -4.12 6.48 -6.03
C GLY A 36 -4.88 5.15 -6.04
N ILE A 37 -5.14 4.60 -4.86
CA ILE A 37 -5.96 3.39 -4.67
C ILE A 37 -7.40 3.67 -5.13
N ALA A 38 -7.98 4.80 -4.69
CA ALA A 38 -9.33 5.23 -5.07
C ALA A 38 -9.49 5.34 -6.58
N GLN A 39 -8.51 5.99 -7.24
CA GLN A 39 -8.48 6.11 -8.69
C GLN A 39 -8.53 4.74 -9.38
N VAL A 40 -7.71 3.77 -8.95
CA VAL A 40 -7.64 2.46 -9.60
C VAL A 40 -8.90 1.62 -9.35
N ALA A 41 -9.41 1.62 -8.13
CA ALA A 41 -10.66 0.94 -7.79
C ALA A 41 -11.83 1.49 -8.63
N ALA A 42 -11.99 2.81 -8.66
CA ALA A 42 -13.04 3.45 -9.46
C ALA A 42 -12.89 3.20 -10.97
N SER A 43 -11.65 3.21 -11.48
CA SER A 43 -11.34 2.95 -12.90
C SER A 43 -11.69 1.54 -13.35
N THR A 44 -11.77 0.60 -12.41
CA THR A 44 -12.08 -0.82 -12.65
C THR A 44 -13.52 -1.18 -12.28
N GLY A 45 -14.36 -0.17 -12.06
CA GLY A 45 -15.81 -0.34 -11.89
C GLY A 45 -16.28 -0.52 -10.45
N HIS A 46 -15.39 -0.43 -9.47
CA HIS A 46 -15.77 -0.45 -8.05
C HIS A 46 -16.36 0.90 -7.65
N THR A 47 -17.35 0.88 -6.75
CA THR A 47 -17.85 2.09 -6.11
C THR A 47 -16.94 2.43 -4.93
N VAL A 48 -16.44 3.67 -4.89
CA VAL A 48 -15.45 4.11 -3.93
C VAL A 48 -15.99 5.23 -3.06
N MET A 49 -15.87 5.06 -1.75
CA MET A 49 -16.05 6.12 -0.76
C MET A 49 -14.68 6.52 -0.21
N LEU A 50 -14.20 7.71 -0.54
CA LEU A 50 -12.96 8.26 0.00
C LEU A 50 -13.25 9.03 1.29
N VAL A 51 -12.52 8.72 2.36
CA VAL A 51 -12.71 9.33 3.67
C VAL A 51 -11.44 10.00 4.12
N ASP A 52 -11.55 11.21 4.66
CA ASP A 52 -10.48 11.92 5.35
C ASP A 52 -11.08 12.87 6.38
N THR A 53 -10.26 13.39 7.28
CA THR A 53 -10.64 14.28 8.37
C THR A 53 -11.07 15.69 7.94
N SER A 54 -10.75 16.11 6.71
CA SER A 54 -11.05 17.45 6.21
C SER A 54 -11.57 17.44 4.79
N GLU A 55 -12.61 18.22 4.52
CA GLU A 55 -13.10 18.45 3.17
C GLU A 55 -12.04 19.04 2.24
N ASP A 56 -11.13 19.89 2.74
CA ASP A 56 -10.11 20.51 1.92
C ASP A 56 -9.08 19.47 1.45
N ILE A 57 -8.75 18.50 2.32
CA ILE A 57 -7.93 17.36 1.95
C ILE A 57 -8.66 16.56 0.86
N LEU A 58 -9.94 16.22 1.07
CA LEU A 58 -10.73 15.44 0.11
C LEU A 58 -10.85 16.14 -1.25
N LYS A 59 -11.13 17.45 -1.27
CA LYS A 59 -11.18 18.26 -2.50
C LYS A 59 -9.83 18.22 -3.23
N LYS A 60 -8.72 18.33 -2.50
CA LYS A 60 -7.37 18.20 -3.06
C LYS A 60 -7.11 16.79 -3.60
N SER A 61 -7.54 15.74 -2.90
CA SER A 61 -7.42 14.34 -3.33
C SER A 61 -8.19 14.09 -4.63
N VAL A 62 -9.45 14.51 -4.69
CA VAL A 62 -10.33 14.40 -5.87
C VAL A 62 -9.71 15.12 -7.07
N LYS A 63 -9.24 16.36 -6.88
CA LYS A 63 -8.52 17.11 -7.92
C LYS A 63 -7.23 16.39 -8.36
N GLY A 64 -6.53 15.76 -7.43
CA GLY A 64 -5.36 14.92 -7.70
C GLY A 64 -5.69 13.70 -8.56
N ILE A 65 -6.79 13.02 -8.26
CA ILE A 65 -7.32 11.89 -9.04
C ILE A 65 -7.65 12.35 -10.46
N GLU A 66 -8.40 13.45 -10.63
CA GLU A 66 -8.71 14.00 -11.95
C GLU A 66 -7.46 14.36 -12.75
N GLY A 67 -6.48 15.03 -12.11
CA GLY A 67 -5.22 15.39 -12.73
C GLY A 67 -4.41 14.17 -13.18
N SER A 68 -4.40 13.11 -12.36
CA SER A 68 -3.78 11.83 -12.70
C SER A 68 -4.49 11.15 -13.86
N LEU A 69 -5.82 11.08 -13.85
CA LEU A 69 -6.62 10.51 -14.94
C LEU A 69 -6.40 11.25 -16.26
N LYS A 70 -6.31 12.59 -16.25
CA LYS A 70 -5.97 13.39 -17.44
C LYS A 70 -4.63 12.95 -18.07
N ARG A 71 -3.62 12.64 -17.24
CA ARG A 71 -2.32 12.11 -17.74
C ARG A 71 -2.45 10.69 -18.29
N VAL A 72 -3.28 9.85 -17.66
CA VAL A 72 -3.53 8.48 -18.13
C VAL A 72 -4.23 8.50 -19.49
N VAL A 73 -5.28 9.31 -19.66
CA VAL A 73 -6.02 9.34 -20.92
C VAL A 73 -5.22 9.98 -22.06
N LYS A 74 -4.36 10.97 -21.76
CA LYS A 74 -3.43 11.52 -22.76
C LYS A 74 -2.52 10.45 -23.37
N LYS A 75 -2.18 9.40 -22.61
CA LYS A 75 -1.37 8.28 -23.10
C LYS A 75 -2.22 7.16 -23.73
N LYS A 76 -3.35 6.79 -23.12
CA LYS A 76 -4.18 5.65 -23.56
C LYS A 76 -5.18 5.96 -24.66
N PHE A 77 -5.65 7.20 -24.73
CA PHE A 77 -6.68 7.68 -25.65
C PHE A 77 -6.16 8.86 -26.48
N ALA A 78 -4.86 8.84 -26.85
CA ALA A 78 -4.21 9.93 -27.57
C ALA A 78 -4.95 10.27 -28.88
N ASP A 79 -5.43 9.24 -29.58
CA ASP A 79 -6.13 9.37 -30.86
C ASP A 79 -7.65 9.56 -30.71
N LYS A 80 -8.18 9.53 -29.48
CA LYS A 80 -9.62 9.55 -29.19
C LYS A 80 -9.98 10.38 -27.94
N PRO A 81 -9.85 11.72 -28.00
CA PRO A 81 -10.03 12.58 -26.83
C PRO A 81 -11.41 12.47 -26.17
N GLU A 82 -12.47 12.34 -26.96
CA GLU A 82 -13.85 12.15 -26.51
C GLU A 82 -14.04 10.86 -25.69
N GLU A 83 -13.46 9.74 -26.10
CA GLU A 83 -13.48 8.50 -25.32
C GLU A 83 -12.72 8.68 -23.99
N GLY A 84 -11.61 9.43 -24.02
CA GLY A 84 -10.85 9.79 -22.81
C GLY A 84 -11.66 10.65 -21.83
N ALA A 85 -12.41 11.64 -22.32
CA ALA A 85 -13.28 12.48 -21.49
C ALA A 85 -14.42 11.67 -20.86
N ALA A 86 -15.07 10.80 -21.64
CA ALA A 86 -16.10 9.89 -21.15
C ALA A 86 -15.55 8.92 -20.10
N PHE A 87 -14.33 8.41 -20.28
CA PHE A 87 -13.65 7.57 -19.29
C PHE A 87 -13.45 8.31 -17.96
N ILE A 88 -12.96 9.55 -17.98
CA ILE A 88 -12.79 10.36 -16.75
C ILE A 88 -14.14 10.52 -16.04
N GLN A 89 -15.18 10.94 -16.75
CA GLN A 89 -16.52 11.12 -16.15
C GLN A 89 -17.04 9.83 -15.52
N LYS A 90 -16.87 8.69 -16.21
CA LYS A 90 -17.25 7.37 -15.69
C LYS A 90 -16.51 7.02 -14.40
N VAL A 91 -15.18 7.25 -14.35
CA VAL A 91 -14.38 6.98 -13.15
C VAL A 91 -14.81 7.89 -12.01
N MET A 92 -14.97 9.19 -12.26
CA MET A 92 -15.32 10.16 -11.22
C MET A 92 -16.73 9.93 -10.67
N LYS A 93 -17.68 9.43 -11.47
CA LYS A 93 -19.01 9.04 -10.98
C LYS A 93 -18.96 7.92 -9.94
N ASN A 94 -17.92 7.08 -9.98
CA ASN A 94 -17.73 6.01 -9.00
C ASN A 94 -17.02 6.46 -7.72
N VAL A 95 -16.55 7.71 -7.65
CA VAL A 95 -15.85 8.25 -6.47
C VAL A 95 -16.76 9.22 -5.74
N SER A 96 -17.17 8.86 -4.53
CA SER A 96 -17.76 9.78 -3.56
C SER A 96 -16.78 10.03 -2.43
N PHE A 97 -16.99 11.10 -1.66
CA PHE A 97 -16.17 11.39 -0.49
C PHE A 97 -17.00 11.88 0.69
N THR A 98 -16.50 11.67 1.89
CA THR A 98 -17.12 12.12 3.15
C THR A 98 -16.05 12.32 4.21
N THR A 99 -16.33 13.17 5.19
CA THR A 99 -15.48 13.29 6.38
C THR A 99 -15.89 12.34 7.50
N ASP A 100 -17.05 11.70 7.38
CA ASP A 100 -17.56 10.77 8.38
C ASP A 100 -17.28 9.31 7.99
N ALA A 101 -16.27 8.73 8.64
CA ALA A 101 -15.93 7.32 8.47
C ALA A 101 -17.04 6.38 8.95
N SER A 102 -17.88 6.82 9.90
CA SER A 102 -18.92 5.98 10.52
C SER A 102 -20.04 5.65 9.55
N SER A 103 -20.54 6.64 8.82
CA SER A 103 -21.52 6.42 7.74
C SER A 103 -20.89 5.72 6.53
N ALA A 104 -19.62 6.00 6.24
CA ALA A 104 -18.93 5.45 5.06
C ALA A 104 -18.78 3.91 5.06
N VAL A 105 -18.83 3.26 6.22
CA VAL A 105 -18.62 1.81 6.33
C VAL A 105 -19.90 0.98 6.36
N GLN A 106 -21.09 1.59 6.44
CA GLN A 106 -22.35 0.86 6.67
C GLN A 106 -22.76 -0.07 5.52
N THR A 107 -22.26 0.15 4.31
CA THR A 107 -22.61 -0.63 3.11
C THR A 107 -21.38 -1.12 2.34
N THR A 108 -20.20 -1.09 2.97
CA THR A 108 -18.94 -1.36 2.30
C THR A 108 -18.55 -2.84 2.37
N ASP A 109 -17.94 -3.35 1.31
CA ASP A 109 -17.42 -4.73 1.28
C ASP A 109 -15.96 -4.77 1.77
N LEU A 110 -15.20 -3.70 1.53
CA LEU A 110 -13.80 -3.55 1.91
C LEU A 110 -13.53 -2.16 2.48
N VAL A 111 -12.99 -2.11 3.70
CA VAL A 111 -12.30 -0.91 4.22
C VAL A 111 -10.82 -1.06 3.97
N LEU A 112 -10.21 -0.08 3.31
CA LEU A 112 -8.78 -0.02 3.03
C LEU A 112 -8.16 1.25 3.61
N GLU A 113 -7.33 1.07 4.62
CA GLU A 113 -6.71 2.15 5.39
C GLU A 113 -5.36 2.55 4.80
N ALA A 114 -5.15 3.86 4.56
CA ALA A 114 -3.94 4.48 4.05
C ALA A 114 -3.68 5.87 4.70
N ILE A 115 -3.75 5.92 6.03
CA ILE A 115 -3.51 7.07 6.90
C ILE A 115 -2.08 7.08 7.45
N VAL A 116 -1.78 8.03 8.34
CA VAL A 116 -0.51 8.14 9.06
C VAL A 116 -0.06 6.82 9.69
N GLU A 117 1.24 6.58 9.64
CA GLU A 117 1.89 5.34 10.06
C GLU A 117 2.10 5.30 11.58
N ASN A 118 0.98 5.25 12.33
CA ASN A 118 0.96 5.18 13.79
C ASN A 118 0.02 4.07 14.26
N ILE A 119 0.54 3.13 15.05
CA ILE A 119 -0.21 1.94 15.48
C ILE A 119 -1.46 2.30 16.29
N LYS A 120 -1.38 3.27 17.20
CA LYS A 120 -2.50 3.65 18.06
C LYS A 120 -3.63 4.29 17.26
N ILE A 121 -3.29 5.19 16.33
CA ILE A 121 -4.28 5.84 15.44
C ILE A 121 -4.98 4.79 14.57
N LYS A 122 -4.25 3.84 13.99
CA LYS A 122 -4.83 2.79 13.16
C LYS A 122 -5.70 1.83 13.99
N GLN A 123 -5.25 1.44 15.18
CA GLN A 123 -6.04 0.60 16.10
C GLN A 123 -7.34 1.28 16.53
N ASP A 124 -7.29 2.57 16.88
CA ASP A 124 -8.46 3.34 17.30
C ASP A 124 -9.45 3.49 16.14
N LEU A 125 -8.97 3.76 14.93
CA LEU A 125 -9.79 3.78 13.71
C LEU A 125 -10.50 2.43 13.52
N PHE A 126 -9.74 1.33 13.41
CA PHE A 126 -10.33 0.03 13.11
C PHE A 126 -11.24 -0.48 14.23
N GLY A 127 -10.90 -0.24 15.50
CA GLY A 127 -11.74 -0.60 16.64
C GLY A 127 -13.04 0.21 16.70
N GLY A 128 -13.04 1.45 16.19
CA GLY A 128 -14.25 2.24 15.97
C GLY A 128 -15.11 1.68 14.83
N LEU A 129 -14.49 1.44 13.67
CA LEU A 129 -15.18 0.94 12.48
C LEU A 129 -15.74 -0.47 12.66
N ASP A 130 -15.08 -1.34 13.44
CA ASP A 130 -15.50 -2.72 13.70
C ASP A 130 -16.91 -2.81 14.30
N LYS A 131 -17.32 -1.79 15.07
CA LYS A 131 -18.65 -1.70 15.70
C LYS A 131 -19.76 -1.34 14.72
N LEU A 132 -19.41 -0.77 13.56
CA LEU A 132 -20.33 -0.13 12.62
C LEU A 132 -20.38 -0.85 11.27
N ALA A 133 -19.25 -1.40 10.85
CA ALA A 133 -19.13 -2.07 9.56
C ALA A 133 -19.92 -3.39 9.58
N PRO A 134 -20.64 -3.72 8.48
CA PRO A 134 -21.33 -5.00 8.33
C PRO A 134 -20.46 -6.21 8.65
N ALA A 135 -21.13 -7.31 9.02
CA ALA A 135 -20.46 -8.55 9.40
C ALA A 135 -19.60 -9.14 8.27
N HIS A 136 -19.96 -8.90 7.01
CA HIS A 136 -19.22 -9.39 5.84
C HIS A 136 -18.01 -8.54 5.46
N THR A 137 -17.92 -7.30 5.96
CA THR A 137 -16.90 -6.33 5.53
C THR A 137 -15.49 -6.79 5.92
N ILE A 138 -14.61 -6.80 4.93
CA ILE A 138 -13.17 -7.06 5.09
C ILE A 138 -12.47 -5.75 5.45
N PHE A 139 -11.53 -5.81 6.39
CA PHE A 139 -10.63 -4.72 6.71
C PHE A 139 -9.23 -5.03 6.16
N ALA A 140 -8.61 -4.02 5.56
CA ALA A 140 -7.24 -4.11 5.11
C ALA A 140 -6.45 -2.83 5.41
N SER A 141 -5.18 -2.97 5.75
CA SER A 141 -4.26 -1.84 5.86
C SER A 141 -3.25 -1.84 4.71
N ASN A 142 -2.95 -0.66 4.18
CA ASN A 142 -1.86 -0.39 3.25
C ASN A 142 -0.54 -0.05 3.98
N THR A 143 -0.45 -0.21 5.30
CA THR A 143 0.78 0.02 6.08
C THR A 143 1.99 -0.64 5.41
N SER A 144 3.15 0.02 5.50
CA SER A 144 4.41 -0.49 4.94
C SER A 144 5.37 -1.01 6.01
N SER A 145 5.08 -0.73 7.29
CA SER A 145 6.03 -0.91 8.40
C SER A 145 5.44 -1.58 9.64
N LEU A 146 4.14 -1.51 9.86
CA LEU A 146 3.49 -2.07 11.05
C LEU A 146 2.98 -3.49 10.78
N PRO A 147 3.11 -4.43 11.74
CA PRO A 147 2.50 -5.75 11.61
C PRO A 147 0.98 -5.64 11.47
N ILE A 148 0.42 -6.38 10.52
CA ILE A 148 -1.03 -6.42 10.27
C ILE A 148 -1.75 -7.00 11.50
N SER A 149 -1.17 -8.00 12.16
CA SER A 149 -1.68 -8.59 13.40
C SER A 149 -1.87 -7.55 14.50
N ASP A 150 -0.94 -6.63 14.63
CA ASP A 150 -0.95 -5.61 15.68
C ASP A 150 -2.07 -4.61 15.42
N ILE A 151 -2.26 -4.22 14.16
CA ILE A 151 -3.38 -3.34 13.77
C ILE A 151 -4.72 -4.06 13.99
N ALA A 152 -4.82 -5.32 13.55
CA ALA A 152 -6.04 -6.11 13.61
C ALA A 152 -6.51 -6.37 15.06
N SER A 153 -5.58 -6.39 16.03
CA SER A 153 -5.84 -6.74 17.43
C SER A 153 -6.87 -5.84 18.14
N SER A 154 -7.19 -4.66 17.59
CA SER A 154 -8.26 -3.79 18.10
C SER A 154 -9.67 -4.17 17.63
N THR A 155 -9.81 -5.23 16.82
CA THR A 155 -11.08 -5.65 16.20
C THR A 155 -11.49 -7.05 16.62
N LYS A 156 -12.78 -7.37 16.46
CA LYS A 156 -13.35 -8.71 16.65
C LYS A 156 -13.42 -9.53 15.35
N ARG A 157 -12.97 -8.95 14.23
CA ARG A 157 -13.04 -9.56 12.89
C ARG A 157 -11.68 -9.98 12.36
N LEU A 158 -10.83 -10.56 13.21
CA LEU A 158 -9.47 -10.97 12.84
C LEU A 158 -9.44 -11.89 11.61
N ASP A 159 -10.48 -12.69 11.42
CA ASP A 159 -10.67 -13.56 10.25
C ASP A 159 -10.96 -12.81 8.96
N ARG A 160 -11.46 -11.59 9.04
CA ARG A 160 -11.74 -10.65 7.94
C ARG A 160 -10.79 -9.46 7.93
N PHE A 161 -9.59 -9.61 8.50
CA PHE A 161 -8.56 -8.58 8.49
C PHE A 161 -7.33 -9.06 7.73
N GLY A 162 -6.79 -8.25 6.83
CA GLY A 162 -5.53 -8.54 6.13
C GLY A 162 -4.71 -7.29 5.83
N GLY A 163 -3.60 -7.46 5.10
CA GLY A 163 -2.86 -6.37 4.50
C GLY A 163 -3.08 -6.32 3.00
N LEU A 164 -3.15 -5.11 2.45
CA LEU A 164 -3.21 -4.87 1.02
C LEU A 164 -2.28 -3.73 0.66
N HIS A 165 -1.01 -4.09 0.41
CA HIS A 165 0.09 -3.13 0.28
C HIS A 165 0.35 -2.80 -1.19
N PHE A 166 0.09 -1.54 -1.54
CA PHE A 166 0.27 -0.97 -2.86
C PHE A 166 1.57 -0.18 -2.96
N PHE A 167 2.03 0.05 -4.19
CA PHE A 167 3.27 0.77 -4.48
C PHE A 167 3.00 2.08 -5.22
N ASN A 168 3.72 3.12 -4.84
CA ASN A 168 3.61 4.43 -5.48
C ASN A 168 4.38 4.47 -6.82
N PRO A 169 3.84 5.08 -7.89
CA PRO A 169 2.46 5.55 -8.07
C PRO A 169 1.46 4.42 -8.32
N VAL A 170 0.41 4.34 -7.51
CA VAL A 170 -0.55 3.22 -7.49
C VAL A 170 -1.20 2.93 -8.86
N PRO A 171 -1.57 3.93 -9.69
CA PRO A 171 -2.12 3.64 -11.02
C PRO A 171 -1.14 3.01 -12.01
N MET A 172 0.16 3.21 -11.81
CA MET A 172 1.22 2.71 -12.69
C MET A 172 1.77 1.36 -12.21
N MET A 173 1.95 1.23 -10.89
CA MET A 173 2.52 0.03 -10.29
C MET A 173 1.54 -1.14 -10.38
N LYS A 174 2.06 -2.25 -10.93
CA LYS A 174 1.28 -3.47 -11.19
C LYS A 174 1.23 -4.41 -9.99
N LEU A 175 2.12 -4.28 -9.03
CA LEU A 175 2.19 -5.18 -7.90
C LEU A 175 1.22 -4.76 -6.78
N VAL A 176 0.69 -5.75 -6.08
CA VAL A 176 0.09 -5.63 -4.73
C VAL A 176 0.61 -6.79 -3.90
N GLU A 177 1.01 -6.54 -2.67
CA GLU A 177 1.23 -7.61 -1.71
C GLU A 177 -0.06 -7.83 -0.91
N VAL A 178 -0.54 -9.06 -0.90
CA VAL A 178 -1.68 -9.48 -0.08
C VAL A 178 -1.13 -10.22 1.13
N ILE A 179 -1.42 -9.69 2.32
CA ILE A 179 -0.83 -10.15 3.56
C ILE A 179 -1.89 -10.84 4.40
N GLY A 180 -1.67 -12.13 4.66
CA GLY A 180 -2.46 -12.91 5.60
C GLY A 180 -1.76 -12.98 6.96
N THR A 181 -2.52 -12.75 8.03
CA THR A 181 -2.10 -13.11 9.39
C THR A 181 -2.43 -14.58 9.67
N SER A 182 -2.02 -15.12 10.81
CA SER A 182 -2.46 -16.45 11.25
C SER A 182 -3.96 -16.57 11.47
N SER A 183 -4.64 -15.44 11.66
CA SER A 183 -6.08 -15.39 11.92
C SER A 183 -6.91 -15.13 10.67
N THR A 184 -6.30 -14.57 9.61
CA THR A 184 -6.99 -14.23 8.36
C THR A 184 -7.55 -15.50 7.71
N SER A 185 -8.86 -15.52 7.46
CA SER A 185 -9.53 -16.63 6.80
C SER A 185 -9.08 -16.78 5.35
N GLN A 186 -9.13 -18.01 4.83
CA GLN A 186 -8.82 -18.25 3.42
C GLN A 186 -9.79 -17.53 2.50
N GLU A 187 -11.08 -17.44 2.87
CA GLU A 187 -12.09 -16.69 2.12
C GLU A 187 -11.74 -15.20 2.01
N THR A 188 -11.25 -14.60 3.10
CA THR A 188 -10.81 -13.20 3.09
C THR A 188 -9.57 -13.02 2.23
N PHE A 189 -8.59 -13.91 2.38
CA PHE A 189 -7.37 -13.88 1.60
C PHE A 189 -7.66 -13.98 0.09
N ASP A 190 -8.49 -14.94 -0.31
CA ASP A 190 -8.90 -15.15 -1.71
C ASP A 190 -9.71 -13.98 -2.26
N SER A 191 -10.53 -13.33 -1.43
CA SER A 191 -11.28 -12.13 -1.80
C SER A 191 -10.33 -10.95 -2.06
N LEU A 192 -9.31 -10.74 -1.23
CA LEU A 192 -8.29 -9.70 -1.43
C LEU A 192 -7.40 -9.98 -2.65
N MET A 193 -7.04 -11.25 -2.89
CA MET A 193 -6.33 -11.68 -4.10
C MET A 193 -7.17 -11.41 -5.35
N SER A 194 -8.46 -11.75 -5.31
CA SER A 194 -9.39 -11.55 -6.43
C SER A 194 -9.63 -10.07 -6.70
N PHE A 195 -9.82 -9.27 -5.65
CA PHE A 195 -9.94 -7.81 -5.76
C PHE A 195 -8.68 -7.21 -6.39
N SER A 196 -7.48 -7.60 -5.96
CA SER A 196 -6.23 -7.13 -6.56
C SER A 196 -6.14 -7.44 -8.06
N LYS A 197 -6.57 -8.64 -8.48
CA LYS A 197 -6.65 -9.00 -9.92
C LYS A 197 -7.69 -8.14 -10.66
N ALA A 198 -8.85 -7.90 -10.04
CA ALA A 198 -9.90 -7.05 -10.61
C ALA A 198 -9.42 -5.59 -10.80
N LEU A 199 -8.50 -5.11 -9.95
CA LEU A 199 -7.81 -3.83 -10.12
C LEU A 199 -6.81 -3.79 -11.30
N GLY A 200 -6.64 -4.90 -12.04
CA GLY A 200 -5.64 -5.04 -13.10
C GLY A 200 -4.21 -5.11 -12.57
N LYS A 201 -4.06 -5.60 -11.33
CA LYS A 201 -2.78 -5.76 -10.64
C LYS A 201 -2.41 -7.24 -10.53
N THR A 202 -1.14 -7.49 -10.27
CA THR A 202 -0.55 -8.81 -10.01
C THR A 202 -0.38 -8.93 -8.50
N PRO A 203 -1.26 -9.64 -7.79
CA PRO A 203 -1.08 -9.87 -6.37
C PRO A 203 -0.01 -10.93 -6.11
N VAL A 204 0.76 -10.73 -5.05
CA VAL A 204 1.66 -11.75 -4.47
C VAL A 204 1.28 -12.00 -3.02
N SER A 205 1.40 -13.25 -2.58
CA SER A 205 1.13 -13.64 -1.19
C SER A 205 2.33 -13.35 -0.32
N CYS A 206 2.12 -12.67 0.81
CA CYS A 206 3.14 -12.53 1.84
C CYS A 206 2.59 -12.90 3.23
N LYS A 207 3.49 -13.36 4.10
CA LYS A 207 3.19 -13.49 5.53
C LYS A 207 3.29 -12.11 6.18
N ASP A 208 2.65 -11.98 7.33
CA ASP A 208 2.79 -10.78 8.16
C ASP A 208 4.17 -10.73 8.83
N THR A 209 5.15 -10.24 8.07
CA THR A 209 6.53 -10.04 8.51
C THR A 209 6.97 -8.62 8.15
N PRO A 210 7.80 -7.95 8.98
CA PRO A 210 8.22 -6.57 8.74
C PRO A 210 8.71 -6.34 7.31
N GLY A 211 8.10 -5.42 6.57
CA GLY A 211 8.49 -5.09 5.19
C GLY A 211 8.01 -6.05 4.09
N PHE A 212 7.25 -7.08 4.43
CA PHE A 212 6.66 -8.03 3.49
C PHE A 212 7.70 -8.66 2.55
N ILE A 213 7.56 -8.54 1.22
CA ILE A 213 8.55 -9.04 0.26
C ILE A 213 9.40 -7.88 -0.25
N VAL A 214 8.77 -6.90 -0.89
CA VAL A 214 9.49 -5.84 -1.61
C VAL A 214 10.33 -5.02 -0.65
N ASN A 215 9.74 -4.44 0.40
CA ASN A 215 10.51 -3.60 1.31
C ASN A 215 11.54 -4.42 2.09
N ARG A 216 11.20 -5.65 2.49
CA ARG A 216 12.12 -6.55 3.21
C ARG A 216 13.40 -6.85 2.44
N LEU A 217 13.34 -6.89 1.12
CA LEU A 217 14.51 -7.04 0.24
C LEU A 217 15.13 -5.69 -0.14
N LEU A 218 14.30 -4.71 -0.48
CA LEU A 218 14.73 -3.44 -1.07
C LEU A 218 15.39 -2.51 -0.06
N VAL A 219 14.80 -2.32 1.11
CA VAL A 219 15.31 -1.36 2.10
C VAL A 219 16.67 -1.79 2.63
N PRO A 220 16.90 -3.06 3.06
CA PRO A 220 18.23 -3.48 3.49
C PRO A 220 19.29 -3.37 2.40
N TYR A 221 18.93 -3.66 1.14
CA TYR A 221 19.81 -3.44 0.00
C TYR A 221 20.21 -1.96 -0.15
N MET A 222 19.25 -1.04 -0.06
CA MET A 222 19.53 0.39 -0.13
C MET A 222 20.40 0.85 1.06
N MET A 223 20.18 0.29 2.25
CA MET A 223 21.03 0.55 3.41
C MET A 223 22.45 0.03 3.23
N GLU A 224 22.63 -1.14 2.62
CA GLU A 224 23.97 -1.66 2.28
C GLU A 224 24.68 -0.77 1.24
N ALA A 225 23.96 -0.19 0.29
CA ALA A 225 24.56 0.77 -0.64
C ALA A 225 25.08 2.02 0.10
N ILE A 226 24.30 2.56 1.04
CA ILE A 226 24.74 3.68 1.88
C ILE A 226 25.98 3.29 2.69
N ARG A 227 25.97 2.13 3.37
CA ARG A 227 27.09 1.66 4.18
C ARG A 227 28.36 1.41 3.35
N LEU A 228 28.22 0.92 2.12
CA LEU A 228 29.34 0.74 1.20
C LEU A 228 29.98 2.07 0.82
N HIS A 229 29.16 3.10 0.60
CA HIS A 229 29.63 4.47 0.38
C HIS A 229 30.27 5.08 1.62
N GLU A 230 29.67 4.92 2.81
CA GLU A 230 30.23 5.40 4.09
C GLU A 230 31.62 4.80 4.37
N ARG A 231 31.87 3.55 3.95
CA ARG A 231 33.21 2.91 4.03
C ARG A 231 34.20 3.40 2.98
N GLY A 232 33.80 4.27 2.06
CA GLY A 232 34.66 4.80 0.99
C GLY A 232 34.99 3.80 -0.12
N HIS A 233 34.24 2.69 -0.23
CA HIS A 233 34.50 1.65 -1.24
C HIS A 233 34.01 2.05 -2.65
N GLY A 234 33.15 3.06 -2.74
CA GLY A 234 32.63 3.58 -4.01
C GLY A 234 31.93 4.92 -3.82
N SER A 235 31.94 5.75 -4.88
CA SER A 235 31.13 6.97 -4.93
C SER A 235 29.64 6.60 -5.10
N LYS A 236 28.72 7.51 -4.73
CA LYS A 236 27.27 7.27 -4.90
C LYS A 236 26.93 7.07 -6.37
N GLU A 237 27.59 7.86 -7.20
CA GLU A 237 27.46 7.90 -8.64
C GLU A 237 27.92 6.58 -9.27
N ASP A 238 29.08 6.05 -8.87
CA ASP A 238 29.58 4.77 -9.36
C ASP A 238 28.73 3.59 -8.88
N ILE A 239 28.27 3.62 -7.62
CA ILE A 239 27.37 2.59 -7.09
C ILE A 239 26.05 2.58 -7.88
N ASP A 240 25.49 3.75 -8.19
CA ASP A 240 24.28 3.87 -9.00
C ASP A 240 24.51 3.35 -10.43
N ILE A 241 25.62 3.71 -11.08
CA ILE A 241 25.99 3.22 -12.40
C ILE A 241 26.17 1.70 -12.38
N ALA A 242 26.87 1.16 -11.39
CA ALA A 242 27.13 -0.27 -11.24
C ALA A 242 25.81 -1.05 -11.10
N MET A 243 24.87 -0.57 -10.30
CA MET A 243 23.59 -1.24 -10.12
C MET A 243 22.66 -1.11 -11.33
N LYS A 244 22.72 0.01 -12.06
CA LYS A 244 21.97 0.18 -13.32
C LYS A 244 22.50 -0.73 -14.42
N LEU A 245 23.81 -0.70 -14.68
CA LEU A 245 24.41 -1.43 -15.81
C LEU A 245 24.74 -2.89 -15.49
N GLY A 246 25.17 -3.17 -14.26
CA GLY A 246 25.58 -4.51 -13.83
C GLY A 246 24.43 -5.39 -13.36
N ALA A 247 23.44 -4.84 -12.64
CA ALA A 247 22.28 -5.58 -12.13
C ALA A 247 20.99 -5.30 -12.91
N GLY A 248 21.02 -4.41 -13.90
CA GLY A 248 19.86 -4.08 -14.75
C GLY A 248 18.78 -3.28 -14.03
N TYR A 249 19.10 -2.58 -12.95
CA TYR A 249 18.10 -1.79 -12.22
C TYR A 249 17.74 -0.52 -13.00
N PRO A 250 16.47 -0.09 -12.98
CA PRO A 250 16.06 1.12 -13.68
C PRO A 250 16.60 2.41 -13.03
N MET A 251 16.90 2.35 -11.73
CA MET A 251 17.51 3.42 -10.94
C MET A 251 18.54 2.82 -10.00
N GLY A 252 19.64 3.54 -9.79
CA GLY A 252 20.62 3.16 -8.77
C GLY A 252 20.05 3.29 -7.35
N PRO A 253 20.66 2.66 -6.33
CA PRO A 253 20.14 2.72 -4.96
C PRO A 253 20.04 4.13 -4.38
N PHE A 254 20.96 5.05 -4.68
CA PHE A 254 20.90 6.43 -4.17
C PHE A 254 19.83 7.25 -4.89
N GLU A 255 19.75 7.15 -6.21
CA GLU A 255 18.63 7.71 -7.00
C GLU A 255 17.28 7.18 -6.50
N LEU A 256 17.21 5.88 -6.20
CA LEU A 256 15.99 5.24 -5.71
C LEU A 256 15.63 5.68 -4.29
N LEU A 257 16.61 5.80 -3.38
CA LEU A 257 16.43 6.35 -2.04
C LEU A 257 15.83 7.75 -2.09
N ASP A 258 16.37 8.62 -2.94
CA ASP A 258 15.84 9.98 -3.13
C ASP A 258 14.45 10.00 -3.78
N TYR A 259 14.14 9.01 -4.63
CA TYR A 259 12.83 8.87 -5.26
C TYR A 259 11.76 8.41 -4.27
N VAL A 260 12.08 7.41 -3.44
CA VAL A 260 11.19 6.87 -2.40
C VAL A 260 11.00 7.88 -1.27
N GLY A 261 12.08 8.52 -0.84
CA GLY A 261 12.13 9.48 0.25
C GLY A 261 13.00 9.01 1.40
N LEU A 262 13.98 9.83 1.78
CA LEU A 262 14.98 9.46 2.81
C LEU A 262 14.36 9.33 4.20
N ASP A 263 13.41 10.20 4.53
CA ASP A 263 12.61 10.13 5.76
C ASP A 263 11.76 8.85 5.84
N THR A 264 11.21 8.40 4.70
CA THR A 264 10.43 7.16 4.62
C THR A 264 11.32 5.94 4.81
N ALA A 265 12.47 5.89 4.13
CA ALA A 265 13.44 4.82 4.32
C ALA A 265 13.96 4.76 5.76
N LYS A 266 14.30 5.92 6.35
CA LYS A 266 14.72 6.03 7.74
C LYS A 266 13.64 5.54 8.70
N PHE A 267 12.39 5.98 8.54
CA PHE A 267 11.29 5.59 9.42
C PHE A 267 11.09 4.08 9.46
N ILE A 268 11.15 3.42 8.30
CA ILE A 268 11.05 1.95 8.20
C ILE A 268 12.22 1.29 8.95
N MET A 269 13.45 1.77 8.72
CA MET A 269 14.64 1.22 9.36
C MET A 269 14.67 1.43 10.87
N ASP A 270 14.23 2.58 11.36
CA ASP A 270 14.10 2.86 12.79
C ASP A 270 13.11 1.90 13.44
N GLY A 271 11.97 1.64 12.79
CA GLY A 271 10.99 0.66 13.25
C GLY A 271 11.58 -0.75 13.34
N TRP A 272 12.31 -1.19 12.30
CA TRP A 272 12.95 -2.52 12.30
C TRP A 272 14.09 -2.63 13.31
N SER A 273 14.89 -1.57 13.45
CA SER A 273 15.95 -1.50 14.46
C SER A 273 15.38 -1.52 15.89
N ALA A 274 14.21 -0.94 16.13
CA ALA A 274 13.55 -1.00 17.43
C ALA A 274 12.98 -2.41 17.72
N MET A 275 12.46 -3.10 16.70
CA MET A 275 11.91 -4.45 16.83
C MET A 275 13.00 -5.53 17.00
N ASP A 276 14.14 -5.37 16.33
CA ASP A 276 15.25 -6.33 16.39
C ASP A 276 16.61 -5.60 16.51
N PRO A 277 16.92 -5.03 17.70
CA PRO A 277 18.08 -4.15 17.91
C PRO A 277 19.44 -4.83 17.69
N GLY A 278 19.50 -6.16 17.78
CA GLY A 278 20.72 -6.94 17.58
C GLY A 278 21.02 -7.23 16.11
N ASN A 279 20.13 -6.88 15.19
CA ASN A 279 20.27 -7.26 13.79
C ASN A 279 21.16 -6.28 13.02
N PRO A 280 22.34 -6.71 12.51
CA PRO A 280 23.25 -5.82 11.82
C PRO A 280 22.66 -5.26 10.52
N LEU A 281 21.73 -5.97 9.88
CA LEU A 281 21.06 -5.48 8.67
C LEU A 281 20.18 -4.27 8.96
N PHE A 282 19.70 -4.14 10.21
CA PHE A 282 18.86 -3.04 10.66
C PHE A 282 19.65 -1.89 11.31
N GLY A 283 20.98 -1.94 11.27
CA GLY A 283 21.84 -0.89 11.78
C GLY A 283 21.55 0.49 11.16
N GLN A 284 21.63 1.52 11.98
CA GLN A 284 21.45 2.91 11.55
C GLN A 284 22.56 3.36 10.57
N SER A 285 22.28 4.38 9.75
CA SER A 285 23.30 5.09 8.96
C SER A 285 23.39 6.54 9.44
N GLU A 286 24.59 6.98 9.78
CA GLU A 286 24.84 8.37 10.20
C GLU A 286 24.58 9.35 9.06
N MET A 287 24.96 8.98 7.83
CA MET A 287 24.74 9.81 6.65
C MET A 287 23.25 10.00 6.37
N LEU A 288 22.45 8.93 6.44
CA LEU A 288 21.01 9.02 6.26
C LEU A 288 20.37 9.88 7.36
N ASN A 289 20.78 9.67 8.62
CA ASN A 289 20.26 10.43 9.76
C ASN A 289 20.54 11.92 9.61
N LYS A 290 21.74 12.29 9.15
CA LYS A 290 22.12 13.69 8.90
C LYS A 290 21.26 14.34 7.82
N LEU A 291 21.08 13.67 6.66
CA LEU A 291 20.26 14.21 5.57
C LEU A 291 18.81 14.44 6.00
N VAL A 292 18.23 13.48 6.72
CA VAL A 292 16.87 13.61 7.24
C VAL A 292 16.78 14.74 8.28
N ALA A 293 17.75 14.87 9.18
CA ALA A 293 17.78 15.97 10.16
C ALA A 293 17.89 17.36 9.51
N GLU A 294 18.54 17.45 8.33
CA GLU A 294 18.63 18.66 7.53
C GLU A 294 17.38 18.95 6.67
N GLY A 295 16.34 18.12 6.75
CA GLY A 295 15.13 18.26 5.95
C GLY A 295 15.31 17.88 4.46
N LYS A 296 16.40 17.17 4.12
CA LYS A 296 16.72 16.72 2.77
C LYS A 296 16.13 15.33 2.56
N TYR A 297 14.89 15.28 2.11
CA TYR A 297 14.14 14.03 1.93
C TYR A 297 14.19 13.46 0.51
N GLY A 298 15.11 13.93 -0.33
CA GLY A 298 15.24 13.50 -1.72
C GLY A 298 14.43 14.36 -2.68
N LYS A 299 13.88 13.75 -3.72
CA LYS A 299 13.25 14.45 -4.85
C LYS A 299 12.07 15.33 -4.42
N LYS A 300 11.34 14.94 -3.37
CA LYS A 300 10.17 15.68 -2.88
C LYS A 300 10.51 17.01 -2.19
N THR A 301 11.76 17.19 -1.74
CA THR A 301 12.28 18.44 -1.14
C THR A 301 13.33 19.11 -2.02
N GLY A 302 13.57 18.59 -3.23
CA GLY A 302 14.60 19.11 -4.16
C GLY A 302 16.03 18.70 -3.81
N GLU A 303 16.27 18.00 -2.70
CA GLU A 303 17.60 17.56 -2.28
C GLU A 303 17.52 16.36 -1.34
N GLY A 304 18.43 15.40 -1.55
CA GLY A 304 18.71 14.24 -0.70
C GLY A 304 20.19 13.85 -0.85
N PHE A 305 20.46 12.64 -1.35
CA PHE A 305 21.82 12.27 -1.77
C PHE A 305 22.29 13.05 -3.00
N TYR A 306 21.35 13.41 -3.88
CA TYR A 306 21.56 14.30 -5.01
C TYR A 306 20.71 15.57 -4.89
N LYS A 307 21.06 16.58 -5.71
CA LYS A 307 20.28 17.81 -5.87
C LYS A 307 19.38 17.72 -7.10
N TYR A 308 18.12 18.12 -6.95
CA TYR A 308 17.10 18.09 -7.99
C TYR A 308 16.62 19.52 -8.28
N LYS A 309 16.30 19.77 -9.55
CA LYS A 309 15.68 21.02 -10.01
C LYS A 309 14.17 20.92 -10.01
#